data_AF-A0A328TRW5-F1
#
_entry.id   AF-A0A328TRW5-F1
#
_cell.length_a   1.000
_cell.length_b   1.000
_cell.length_c   1.000
_cell.angle_alpha   90.00
_cell.angle_beta   90.00
_cell.angle_gamma   90.00
#
_symmetry.space_group_name_H-M   'P 1'
#
loop_
_entity.id
_entity.type
_entity.pdbx_description
1 polymer ?
#
loop_
_entity_poly.entity_id
_entity_poly.type
_entity_poly.pdbx_seq_one_letter_code
_entity_poly.pdbx_strand_id
1 'polypeptide(L)'
;MSEQVKRGHEQAADLKASCGAVDVRTVAQLISDLATQLDVQLARSNTLAAENAGLKNAITAVSKTLEECEINGDELKYVVEPSEFDALTDLLDETPATDAFLAEVRASAIPEGYVLVPQQIFLDPSDIESICSQCGDGHESWYGDFTDGLLWVGNIQRDDGSIVHGMHISSADYSEEGGVTVCEFAAQLRQEAAQ
;
A
#
# COMPACT_ATOMS: atom_id res chain seq x y z
N MET A 1 12.29 -3.92 4.48
CA MET A 1 11.82 -4.13 5.87
C MET A 1 10.35 -3.71 5.89
N SER A 2 9.41 -4.53 6.37
CA SER A 2 7.98 -4.16 6.34
C SER A 2 7.73 -2.90 7.18
N GLU A 3 6.73 -2.09 6.83
CA GLU A 3 6.42 -0.84 7.56
C GLU A 3 6.20 -1.08 9.06
N GLN A 4 5.62 -2.21 9.44
CA GLN A 4 5.47 -2.61 10.84
C GLN A 4 6.81 -2.82 11.54
N VAL A 5 7.78 -3.45 10.88
CA VAL A 5 9.12 -3.66 11.44
C VAL A 5 9.86 -2.32 11.53
N LYS A 6 9.72 -1.44 10.53
CA LYS A 6 10.27 -0.07 10.56
C LYS A 6 9.67 0.74 11.70
N ARG A 7 8.34 0.80 11.83
CA ARG A 7 7.65 1.43 12.96
C ARG A 7 8.06 0.82 14.29
N GLY A 8 8.23 -0.49 14.38
CA GLY A 8 8.69 -1.17 15.59
C GLY A 8 10.11 -0.72 15.99
N HIS A 9 11.02 -0.58 15.03
CA HIS A 9 12.37 -0.08 15.27
C HIS A 9 12.39 1.41 15.64
N GLU A 10 11.60 2.24 14.97
CA GLU A 10 11.45 3.67 15.27
C GLU A 10 10.87 3.88 16.67
N GLN A 11 9.78 3.18 17.00
CA GLN A 11 9.19 3.21 18.34
C GLN A 11 10.18 2.73 19.40
N ALA A 12 10.93 1.66 19.16
CA ALA A 12 11.96 1.20 20.09
C ALA A 12 13.09 2.24 20.29
N ALA A 13 13.46 2.96 19.24
CA ALA A 13 14.44 4.04 19.31
C ALA A 13 13.90 5.25 20.11
N ASP A 14 12.65 5.62 19.91
CA ASP A 14 11.98 6.70 20.65
C ASP A 14 11.79 6.36 22.13
N LEU A 15 11.41 5.11 22.44
CA LEU A 15 11.35 4.62 23.82
C LEU A 15 12.72 4.68 24.49
N LYS A 16 13.79 4.34 23.76
CA LYS A 16 15.17 4.42 24.26
C LYS A 16 15.60 5.88 24.51
N ALA A 17 15.13 6.82 23.69
CA ALA A 17 15.45 8.25 23.84
C ALA A 17 14.70 8.92 25.01
N SER A 18 13.48 8.47 25.33
CA SER A 18 12.57 9.09 26.31
C SER A 18 12.70 8.56 27.75
N CYS A 19 13.90 8.13 28.16
CA CYS A 19 14.20 7.30 29.35
C CYS A 19 13.74 7.80 30.76
N GLY A 20 12.83 8.76 30.86
CA GLY A 20 12.15 9.19 32.10
C GLY A 20 10.64 9.47 32.00
N ALA A 21 9.98 9.26 30.84
CA ALA A 21 8.57 9.62 30.63
C ALA A 21 7.67 8.49 30.08
N VAL A 22 8.19 7.26 30.00
CA VAL A 22 7.47 6.12 29.38
C VAL A 22 6.41 5.57 30.33
N ASP A 23 5.13 5.64 29.96
CA ASP A 23 4.04 4.97 30.68
C ASP A 23 4.14 3.45 30.48
N VAL A 24 4.31 2.73 31.59
CA VAL A 24 4.40 1.26 31.62
C VAL A 24 3.17 0.61 31.00
N ARG A 25 2.00 1.26 31.04
CA ARG A 25 0.78 0.77 30.38
C ARG A 25 0.90 0.78 28.86
N THR A 26 1.48 1.83 28.28
CA THR A 26 1.73 1.91 26.83
C THR A 26 2.72 0.84 26.38
N VAL A 27 3.76 0.58 27.17
CA VAL A 27 4.73 -0.49 26.87
C VAL A 27 4.06 -1.87 26.94
N ALA A 28 3.24 -2.11 27.96
CA ALA A 28 2.51 -3.37 28.09
C ALA A 28 1.55 -3.59 26.89
N GLN A 29 0.88 -2.54 26.43
CA GLN A 29 0.01 -2.61 25.25
C GLN A 29 0.82 -2.92 23.99
N LEU A 30 1.94 -2.24 23.76
CA LEU A 30 2.81 -2.51 22.60
C LEU A 30 3.35 -3.95 22.61
N ILE A 31 3.73 -4.48 23.78
CA ILE A 31 4.15 -5.88 23.91
C ILE A 31 3.00 -6.83 23.58
N SER A 32 1.79 -6.54 24.05
CA SER A 32 0.59 -7.33 23.73
C SER A 32 0.27 -7.33 22.23
N ASP A 33 0.36 -6.16 21.60
CA ASP A 33 0.11 -5.99 20.17
C ASP A 33 1.17 -6.75 19.35
N LEU A 34 2.45 -6.65 19.74
CA LEU A 34 3.54 -7.37 19.07
C LEU A 34 3.41 -8.89 19.23
N ALA A 35 3.05 -9.37 20.43
CA ALA A 35 2.80 -10.78 20.66
C ALA A 35 1.67 -11.30 19.76
N THR A 36 0.57 -10.55 19.68
CA THR A 36 -0.56 -10.88 18.80
C THR A 36 -0.14 -10.89 17.32
N GLN A 37 0.65 -9.91 16.90
CA GLN A 37 1.17 -9.86 15.52
C GLN A 37 2.11 -11.03 15.22
N LEU A 38 2.96 -11.44 16.15
CA LEU A 38 3.83 -12.61 16.01
C LEU A 38 3.01 -13.89 15.85
N ASP A 39 1.96 -14.09 16.66
CA ASP A 39 1.07 -15.25 16.55
C ASP A 39 0.39 -15.32 15.19
N VAL A 40 -0.12 -14.18 14.70
CA VAL A 40 -0.74 -14.07 13.37
C VAL A 40 0.27 -14.39 12.26
N GLN A 41 1.49 -13.83 12.33
CA GLN A 41 2.53 -14.10 11.33
C GLN A 41 3.00 -15.55 11.36
N LEU A 42 3.12 -16.16 12.54
CA LEU A 42 3.46 -17.57 12.67
C LEU A 42 2.39 -18.47 12.05
N ALA A 43 1.11 -18.19 12.31
CA ALA A 43 0.01 -18.94 11.71
C ALA A 43 0.03 -18.86 10.18
N ARG A 44 0.22 -17.67 9.61
CA ARG A 44 0.35 -17.45 8.16
C ARG A 44 1.56 -18.14 7.56
N SER A 45 2.71 -18.07 8.24
CA SER A 45 3.92 -18.73 7.76
C SER A 45 3.76 -20.25 7.74
N ASN A 46 3.04 -20.81 8.72
CA ASN A 46 2.78 -22.25 8.77
C ASN A 46 1.85 -22.70 7.64
N THR A 47 0.80 -21.93 7.31
CA THR A 47 -0.09 -22.28 6.20
C THR A 47 0.62 -22.18 4.85
N LEU A 48 1.41 -21.13 4.62
CA LEU A 48 2.24 -20.99 3.42
C LEU A 48 3.28 -22.11 3.31
N ALA A 49 3.91 -22.51 4.42
CA ALA A 49 4.87 -23.61 4.42
C ALA A 49 4.22 -24.96 4.10
N ALA A 50 3.01 -25.21 4.61
CA ALA A 50 2.25 -26.43 4.32
C ALA A 50 1.85 -26.51 2.84
N GLU A 51 1.32 -25.42 2.29
CA GLU A 51 0.97 -25.31 0.86
C GLU A 51 2.20 -25.54 -0.03
N ASN A 52 3.33 -24.88 0.27
CA ASN A 52 4.60 -25.07 -0.44
C ASN A 52 5.13 -26.51 -0.35
N ALA A 53 4.95 -27.18 0.79
CA ALA A 53 5.33 -28.58 0.95
C ALA A 53 4.45 -29.48 0.06
N GLY A 54 3.14 -29.21 -0.01
CA GLY A 54 2.20 -29.88 -0.91
C GLY A 54 2.63 -29.74 -2.38
N LEU A 55 2.89 -28.52 -2.84
CA LEU A 55 3.34 -28.24 -4.21
C LEU A 55 4.64 -28.97 -4.54
N LYS A 56 5.65 -28.91 -3.66
CA LYS A 56 6.92 -29.62 -3.86
C LYS A 56 6.75 -31.14 -3.93
N ASN A 57 5.85 -31.70 -3.13
CA ASN A 57 5.54 -33.12 -3.16
C ASN A 57 4.89 -33.52 -4.49
N ALA A 58 3.91 -32.75 -4.96
CA ALA A 58 3.24 -33.00 -6.25
C ALA A 58 4.22 -32.91 -7.43
N ILE A 59 5.06 -31.87 -7.48
CA ILE A 59 6.12 -31.72 -8.49
C ILE A 59 7.09 -32.92 -8.45
N THR A 60 7.46 -33.37 -7.25
CA THR A 60 8.35 -34.52 -7.08
C THR A 60 7.70 -35.81 -7.59
N ALA A 61 6.39 -35.98 -7.41
CA ALA A 61 5.65 -37.16 -7.86
C ALA A 61 5.55 -37.19 -9.39
N VAL A 62 5.19 -36.07 -10.01
CA VAL A 62 5.22 -35.89 -11.48
C VAL A 62 6.62 -36.17 -12.04
N SER A 63 7.66 -35.64 -11.40
CA SER A 63 9.05 -35.85 -11.86
C SER A 63 9.49 -37.31 -11.80
N LYS A 64 8.91 -38.13 -10.90
CA LYS A 64 9.24 -39.56 -10.78
C LYS A 64 8.57 -40.41 -11.86
N THR A 65 7.42 -39.97 -12.36
CA THR A 65 6.66 -40.69 -13.39
C THR A 65 6.91 -40.15 -14.79
N LEU A 66 7.72 -39.10 -14.91
CA LEU A 66 8.15 -38.49 -16.15
C LEU A 66 9.05 -39.46 -16.94
N GLU A 67 8.59 -39.85 -18.12
CA GLU A 67 9.34 -40.63 -19.09
C GLU A 67 9.46 -39.88 -20.42
N GLU A 68 10.68 -39.79 -20.95
CA GLU A 68 10.94 -39.28 -22.29
C GLU A 68 10.49 -40.31 -23.34
N CYS A 69 9.67 -39.88 -24.29
CA CYS A 69 9.17 -40.69 -25.39
C CYS A 69 9.41 -39.96 -26.72
N GLU A 70 10.05 -40.64 -27.67
CA GLU A 70 10.11 -40.18 -29.05
C GLU A 70 8.85 -40.64 -29.79
N ILE A 71 8.08 -39.69 -30.33
CA ILE A 71 6.96 -39.98 -31.22
C ILE A 71 7.35 -39.46 -32.62
N ASN A 72 7.35 -40.36 -33.61
CA ASN A 72 7.58 -40.04 -35.02
C ASN A 72 8.96 -39.46 -35.39
N GLY A 73 10.01 -39.72 -34.59
CA GLY A 73 11.41 -39.54 -34.98
C GLY A 73 11.96 -38.12 -34.99
N ASP A 74 11.18 -37.11 -34.61
CA ASP A 74 11.64 -35.71 -34.51
C ASP A 74 11.00 -34.91 -33.33
N GLU A 75 9.99 -35.46 -32.64
CA GLU A 75 9.28 -34.75 -31.55
C GLU A 75 9.54 -35.44 -30.19
N LEU A 76 10.25 -34.75 -29.30
CA LEU A 76 10.48 -35.17 -27.93
C LEU A 76 9.22 -34.89 -27.11
N LYS A 77 8.58 -35.91 -26.56
CA LYS A 77 7.44 -35.79 -25.65
C LYS A 77 7.77 -36.37 -24.29
N TYR A 78 7.13 -35.82 -23.26
CA TYR A 78 7.18 -36.34 -21.91
C TYR A 78 5.83 -36.96 -21.59
N VAL A 79 5.85 -38.20 -21.11
CA VAL A 79 4.67 -38.88 -20.58
C VAL A 79 4.79 -38.87 -19.07
N VAL A 80 3.72 -38.53 -18.39
CA VAL A 80 3.61 -38.52 -16.92
C VAL A 80 2.40 -39.38 -16.57
N GLU A 81 2.44 -40.00 -15.40
CA GLU A 81 1.27 -40.72 -14.89
C GLU A 81 0.11 -39.72 -14.69
N PRO A 82 -1.09 -39.98 -15.27
CA PRO A 82 -2.19 -39.03 -15.26
C PRO A 82 -2.63 -38.59 -13.86
N SER A 83 -2.68 -39.50 -12.87
CA SER A 83 -3.10 -39.15 -11.51
C SER A 83 -2.13 -38.21 -10.79
N GLU A 84 -0.82 -38.33 -11.02
CA GLU A 84 0.18 -37.40 -10.48
C GLU A 84 0.10 -36.03 -11.16
N PHE A 85 -0.20 -36.00 -12.46
CA PHE A 85 -0.42 -34.75 -13.19
C PHE A 85 -1.71 -34.06 -12.75
N ASP A 86 -2.81 -34.80 -12.61
CA ASP A 86 -4.09 -34.29 -12.11
C ASP A 86 -3.93 -33.73 -10.69
N ALA A 87 -3.24 -34.46 -9.80
CA ALA A 87 -2.97 -33.99 -8.43
C ALA A 87 -2.13 -32.71 -8.37
N LEU A 88 -1.17 -32.52 -9.29
CA LEU A 88 -0.43 -31.26 -9.40
C LEU A 88 -1.33 -30.12 -9.91
N THR A 89 -2.17 -30.40 -10.89
CA THR A 89 -3.06 -29.40 -11.50
C THR A 89 -4.09 -28.92 -10.47
N ASP A 90 -4.72 -29.84 -9.74
CA ASP A 90 -5.65 -29.52 -8.63
C ASP A 90 -5.00 -28.62 -7.57
N LEU A 91 -3.73 -28.87 -7.23
CA LEU A 91 -3.01 -28.07 -6.24
C LEU A 91 -2.59 -26.69 -6.75
N LEU A 92 -2.41 -26.54 -8.07
CA LEU A 92 -2.04 -25.28 -8.71
C LEU A 92 -3.26 -24.40 -9.00
N ASP A 93 -4.44 -25.01 -9.21
CA ASP A 93 -5.69 -24.29 -9.47
C ASP A 93 -6.18 -23.52 -8.22
N GLU A 94 -5.88 -24.03 -7.01
CA GLU A 94 -6.24 -23.37 -5.76
C GLU A 94 -5.06 -23.33 -4.76
N THR A 95 -4.42 -22.16 -4.63
CA THR A 95 -3.39 -21.87 -3.61
C THR A 95 -3.91 -20.90 -2.55
N PRO A 96 -4.85 -21.32 -1.69
CA PRO A 96 -5.60 -20.42 -0.82
C PRO A 96 -4.74 -19.66 0.20
N ALA A 97 -3.62 -20.23 0.68
CA ALA A 97 -2.74 -19.53 1.60
C ALA A 97 -1.98 -18.41 0.90
N THR A 98 -1.50 -18.67 -0.32
CA THR A 98 -0.87 -17.65 -1.18
C THR A 98 -1.88 -16.57 -1.58
N ASP A 99 -3.10 -16.93 -1.96
CA ASP A 99 -4.14 -15.98 -2.35
C ASP A 99 -4.55 -15.07 -1.19
N ALA A 100 -4.73 -15.64 0.01
CA ALA A 100 -5.02 -14.87 1.22
C ALA A 100 -3.89 -13.89 1.55
N PHE A 101 -2.63 -14.33 1.46
CA PHE A 101 -1.47 -13.47 1.67
C PHE A 101 -1.42 -12.33 0.66
N LEU A 102 -1.61 -12.61 -0.63
CA LEU A 102 -1.62 -11.59 -1.67
C LEU A 102 -2.80 -10.61 -1.54
N ALA A 103 -3.97 -11.09 -1.12
CA ALA A 103 -5.12 -10.24 -0.84
C ALA A 103 -4.82 -9.25 0.30
N GLU A 104 -4.16 -9.69 1.36
CA GLU A 104 -3.74 -8.82 2.46
C GLU A 104 -2.68 -7.80 2.02
N VAL A 105 -1.68 -8.23 1.25
CA VAL A 105 -0.65 -7.33 0.71
C VAL A 105 -1.29 -6.26 -0.17
N ARG A 106 -2.23 -6.64 -1.05
CA ARG A 106 -2.97 -5.69 -1.89
C ARG A 106 -3.87 -4.77 -1.08
N ALA A 107 -4.54 -5.26 -0.05
CA ALA A 107 -5.35 -4.42 0.85
C ALA A 107 -4.50 -3.40 1.63
N SER A 108 -3.20 -3.68 1.79
CA SER A 108 -2.23 -2.78 2.42
C SER A 108 -1.57 -1.81 1.44
N ALA A 109 -1.78 -1.99 0.12
CA ALA A 109 -1.19 -1.13 -0.90
C ALA A 109 -2.11 0.07 -1.19
N ILE A 110 -1.51 1.26 -1.34
CA ILE A 110 -2.22 2.43 -1.86
C ILE A 110 -2.40 2.21 -3.37
N PRO A 111 -3.62 2.29 -3.94
CA PRO A 111 -3.82 2.07 -5.37
C PRO A 111 -3.07 3.09 -6.24
N GLU A 112 -2.77 2.71 -7.48
CA GLU A 112 -2.16 3.62 -8.45
C GLU A 112 -3.04 4.87 -8.64
N GLY A 113 -2.44 6.06 -8.60
CA GLY A 113 -3.15 7.33 -8.65
C GLY A 113 -3.69 7.84 -7.30
N TYR A 114 -3.47 7.10 -6.21
CA TYR A 114 -3.86 7.53 -4.86
C TYR A 114 -2.64 7.85 -4.00
N VAL A 115 -2.83 8.73 -3.02
CA VAL A 115 -1.86 9.02 -1.95
C VAL A 115 -2.55 8.98 -0.59
N LEU A 116 -1.79 8.76 0.48
CA LEU A 116 -2.32 8.87 1.84
C LEU A 116 -2.55 10.33 2.20
N VAL A 117 -3.74 10.64 2.72
CA VAL A 117 -4.09 11.93 3.28
C VAL A 117 -4.54 11.77 4.73
N PRO A 118 -4.39 12.81 5.58
CA PRO A 118 -4.93 12.77 6.93
C PRO A 118 -6.42 12.43 6.95
N GLN A 119 -6.87 11.69 7.97
CA GLN A 119 -8.29 11.34 8.13
C GLN A 119 -9.19 12.58 8.21
N GLN A 120 -8.66 13.69 8.74
CA GLN A 120 -9.32 14.98 8.80
C GLN A 120 -8.30 16.07 8.47
N ILE A 121 -8.72 17.04 7.65
CA ILE A 121 -7.96 18.25 7.35
C ILE A 121 -8.76 19.43 7.89
N PHE A 122 -8.13 20.26 8.70
CA PHE A 122 -8.71 21.51 9.14
C PHE A 122 -8.43 22.58 8.08
N LEU A 123 -9.47 23.26 7.62
CA LEU A 123 -9.39 24.39 6.70
C LEU A 123 -9.88 25.63 7.44
N ASP A 124 -9.07 26.67 7.46
CA ASP A 124 -9.50 27.95 7.99
C ASP A 124 -10.38 28.71 6.97
N PRO A 125 -11.05 29.80 7.36
CA PRO A 125 -11.91 30.54 6.45
C PRO A 125 -11.20 31.04 5.18
N SER A 126 -9.90 31.34 5.23
CA SER A 126 -9.13 31.80 4.07
C SER A 126 -8.77 30.65 3.11
N ASP A 127 -8.55 29.45 3.64
CA ASP A 127 -8.38 28.24 2.83
C ASP A 127 -9.70 27.90 2.08
N ILE A 128 -10.82 28.05 2.77
CA ILE A 128 -12.17 27.86 2.19
C ILE A 128 -12.43 28.92 1.11
N GLU A 129 -12.11 30.17 1.37
CA GLU A 129 -12.21 31.26 0.39
C GLU A 129 -11.35 30.98 -0.85
N SER A 130 -10.12 30.48 -0.66
CA SER A 130 -9.21 30.13 -1.75
C SER A 130 -9.79 29.03 -2.66
N ILE A 131 -10.42 28.00 -2.08
CA ILE A 131 -11.14 26.98 -2.85
C ILE A 131 -12.28 27.61 -3.64
N CYS A 132 -13.07 28.47 -3.00
CA CYS A 132 -14.19 29.13 -3.67
C CYS A 132 -13.71 29.99 -4.83
N SER A 133 -12.71 30.85 -4.63
CA SER A 133 -12.13 31.72 -5.67
C SER A 133 -11.54 30.93 -6.84
N GLN A 134 -10.88 29.80 -6.58
CA GLN A 134 -10.29 28.97 -7.64
C GLN A 134 -11.36 28.32 -8.53
N CYS A 135 -12.56 28.13 -7.99
CA CYS A 135 -13.68 27.47 -8.65
C CYS A 135 -14.85 28.43 -8.93
N GLY A 136 -14.66 29.75 -8.94
CA GLY A 136 -15.72 30.73 -9.23
C GLY A 136 -15.68 31.99 -8.36
N ASP A 137 -16.38 33.04 -8.77
CA ASP A 137 -16.28 34.37 -8.15
C ASP A 137 -17.32 34.68 -7.06
N GLY A 138 -18.29 33.78 -6.84
CA GLY A 138 -19.14 33.80 -5.66
C GLY A 138 -19.96 35.08 -5.40
N HIS A 139 -20.43 35.81 -6.44
CA HIS A 139 -21.10 37.11 -6.27
C HIS A 139 -22.54 37.15 -6.84
N GLU A 140 -23.51 37.96 -6.40
CA GLU A 140 -23.72 38.77 -5.18
C GLU A 140 -25.18 38.57 -4.75
N SER A 141 -25.48 37.44 -4.11
CA SER A 141 -26.66 37.30 -3.24
C SER A 141 -26.76 35.90 -2.65
N TRP A 142 -26.25 34.88 -3.34
CA TRP A 142 -26.11 33.49 -2.88
C TRP A 142 -24.97 32.86 -3.69
N TYR A 143 -24.20 31.94 -3.08
CA TYR A 143 -23.08 31.18 -3.66
C TYR A 143 -23.11 31.15 -5.20
N GLY A 144 -22.23 31.92 -5.85
CA GLY A 144 -22.21 32.17 -7.30
C GLY A 144 -22.02 30.92 -8.17
N ASP A 145 -21.79 31.10 -9.47
CA ASP A 145 -21.60 29.98 -10.40
C ASP A 145 -20.23 29.33 -10.16
N PHE A 146 -20.23 28.16 -9.51
CA PHE A 146 -19.04 27.37 -9.31
C PHE A 146 -18.71 26.50 -10.53
N THR A 147 -17.42 26.40 -10.86
CA THR A 147 -16.85 25.48 -11.85
C THR A 147 -16.15 24.30 -11.18
N ASP A 148 -15.78 23.31 -11.99
CA ASP A 148 -15.10 22.13 -11.48
C ASP A 148 -13.67 22.47 -11.01
N GLY A 149 -13.30 21.93 -9.84
CA GLY A 149 -11.97 22.07 -9.26
C GLY A 149 -11.32 20.71 -9.03
N LEU A 150 -10.00 20.63 -9.24
CA LEU A 150 -9.22 19.44 -8.96
C LEU A 150 -8.41 19.64 -7.69
N LEU A 151 -8.73 18.86 -6.65
CA LEU A 151 -7.89 18.73 -5.46
C LEU A 151 -6.83 17.67 -5.70
N TRP A 152 -5.58 18.00 -5.36
CA TRP A 152 -4.46 17.08 -5.51
C TRP A 152 -3.42 17.31 -4.41
N VAL A 153 -2.63 16.27 -4.15
CA VAL A 153 -1.52 16.32 -3.19
C VAL A 153 -0.22 16.28 -3.94
N GLY A 154 0.70 17.19 -3.61
CA GLY A 154 1.99 17.22 -4.26
C GLY A 154 2.78 18.48 -3.93
N ASN A 155 3.68 18.84 -4.84
CA ASN A 155 4.61 19.96 -4.67
C ASN A 155 4.20 21.14 -5.55
N ILE A 156 4.17 22.34 -4.98
CA ILE A 156 4.13 23.61 -5.72
C ILE A 156 5.38 24.42 -5.39
N GLN A 157 6.02 24.97 -6.43
CA GLN A 157 7.10 25.94 -6.26
C GLN A 157 6.49 27.35 -6.19
N ARG A 158 6.74 28.07 -5.10
CA ARG A 158 6.34 29.47 -4.93
C ARG A 158 7.31 30.39 -5.67
N ASP A 159 6.90 31.65 -5.88
CA ASP A 159 7.68 32.68 -6.56
C ASP A 159 9.04 32.97 -5.91
N ASP A 160 9.16 32.75 -4.60
CA ASP A 160 10.41 32.88 -3.84
C ASP A 160 11.36 31.69 -4.03
N GLY A 161 10.97 30.71 -4.84
CA GLY A 161 11.71 29.48 -5.11
C GLY A 161 11.52 28.39 -4.06
N SER A 162 10.75 28.63 -2.99
CA SER A 162 10.44 27.61 -1.98
C SER A 162 9.46 26.56 -2.53
N ILE A 163 9.57 25.32 -2.04
CA ILE A 163 8.69 24.22 -2.43
C ILE A 163 7.77 23.87 -1.28
N VAL A 164 6.47 23.84 -1.56
CA VAL A 164 5.41 23.50 -0.62
C VAL A 164 4.84 22.15 -0.98
N HIS A 165 4.90 21.22 -0.03
CA HIS A 165 4.21 19.94 -0.14
C HIS A 165 2.91 20.00 0.64
N GLY A 166 1.78 19.70 0.00
CA GLY A 166 0.48 19.88 0.62
C GLY A 166 -0.68 19.47 -0.26
N MET A 167 -1.88 19.84 0.20
CA MET A 167 -3.11 19.77 -0.58
C MET A 167 -3.28 21.09 -1.34
N HIS A 168 -3.51 20.97 -2.64
CA HIS A 168 -3.66 22.09 -3.56
C HIS A 168 -4.95 21.95 -4.36
N ILE A 169 -5.49 23.07 -4.83
CA ILE A 169 -6.64 23.11 -5.73
C ILE A 169 -6.27 23.85 -7.01
N SER A 170 -6.63 23.29 -8.16
CA SER A 170 -6.54 23.94 -9.46
C SER A 170 -7.91 23.97 -10.13
N SER A 171 -8.12 24.92 -11.04
CA SER A 171 -9.29 24.87 -11.93
C SER A 171 -9.21 23.63 -12.82
N ALA A 172 -10.33 22.92 -12.99
CA ALA A 172 -10.39 21.81 -13.95
C ALA A 172 -10.44 22.32 -15.40
N ASP A 173 -10.96 23.53 -15.62
CA ASP A 173 -11.09 24.15 -16.94
C ASP A 173 -9.78 24.79 -17.42
N TYR A 174 -8.95 25.24 -16.48
CA TYR A 174 -7.68 25.95 -16.74
C TYR A 174 -6.52 25.39 -15.91
N SER A 175 -6.25 24.09 -16.06
CA SER A 175 -5.21 23.38 -15.29
C SER A 175 -3.79 23.96 -15.47
N GLU A 176 -3.55 24.68 -16.57
CA GLU A 176 -2.29 25.34 -16.90
C GLU A 176 -1.99 26.58 -16.04
N GLU A 177 -3.00 27.18 -15.41
CA GLU A 177 -2.81 28.31 -14.47
C GLU A 177 -2.21 27.86 -13.14
N GLY A 178 -2.02 26.55 -12.95
CA GLY A 178 -1.43 25.96 -11.76
C GLY A 178 -2.46 25.78 -10.65
N GLY A 179 -1.97 25.55 -9.44
CA GLY A 179 -2.81 25.34 -8.26
C GLY A 179 -2.46 26.32 -7.15
N VAL A 180 -3.42 26.54 -6.26
CA VAL A 180 -3.24 27.27 -5.01
C VAL A 180 -3.11 26.27 -3.88
N THR A 181 -2.18 26.53 -2.96
CA THR A 181 -2.04 25.72 -1.74
C THR A 181 -3.19 25.99 -0.79
N VAL A 182 -3.94 24.93 -0.47
CA VAL A 182 -5.06 24.96 0.49
C VAL A 182 -4.58 24.55 1.88
N CYS A 183 -3.62 23.63 1.97
CA CYS A 183 -3.08 23.19 3.26
C CYS A 183 -1.66 22.66 3.07
N GLU A 184 -0.69 23.21 3.80
CA GLU A 184 0.68 22.70 3.82
C GLU A 184 0.79 21.51 4.78
N PHE A 185 1.37 20.41 4.30
CA PHE A 185 1.58 19.24 5.13
C PHE A 185 2.87 19.37 5.94
N ALA A 186 2.80 18.96 7.20
CA ALA A 186 3.92 19.03 8.12
C ALA A 186 5.15 18.32 7.54
N ALA A 187 6.32 18.92 7.75
CA ALA A 187 7.58 18.48 7.18
C ALA A 187 7.91 17.00 7.40
N GLN A 188 7.45 16.45 8.51
CA GLN A 188 7.67 15.08 9.00
C GLN A 188 6.80 14.03 8.29
N LEU A 189 5.71 14.46 7.65
CA LEU A 189 4.78 13.60 6.90
C LEU A 189 5.11 13.53 5.41
N ARG A 190 6.09 14.32 4.97
CA ARG A 190 6.68 14.24 3.63
C ARG A 190 7.53 12.97 3.60
N GLN A 191 6.91 11.82 3.32
CA GLN A 191 7.68 10.60 3.01
C GLN A 191 8.76 11.00 1.99
N GLU A 192 10.01 10.65 2.28
CA GLU A 192 11.11 10.80 1.34
C GLU A 192 10.76 10.01 0.08
N ALA A 193 10.09 10.67 -0.86
CA ALA A 193 10.01 10.25 -2.25
C ALA A 193 11.41 10.43 -2.86
N ALA A 194 12.36 9.65 -2.35
CA ALA A 194 13.63 9.44 -3.00
C ALA A 194 13.39 8.43 -4.13
N GLN A 195 13.65 8.91 -5.34
CA GLN A 195 13.66 8.19 -6.61
C GLN A 195 14.50 6.91 -6.57
#